data_AF-A0A160T3W6-F1
#
_entry.id   AF-A0A160T3W6-F1
#
_cell.length_a   1.000
_cell.length_b   1.000
_cell.length_c   1.000
_cell.angle_alpha   90.00
_cell.angle_beta   90.00
_cell.angle_gamma   90.00
#
_symmetry.space_group_name_H-M   'P 1'
#
loop_
_entity.id
_entity.type
_entity.pdbx_description
1 polymer ?
#
loop_
_entity_poly.entity_id
_entity_poly.type
_entity_poly.pdbx_seq_one_letter_code
_entity_poly.pdbx_strand_id
1 'polypeptide(L)'
;MNVSSIRCEECGIGRCRPVTTPYLMKLGKHMLVMPDSPAYVCDICGNRFFDDEFLNGVHYLLEQAAADSRRRARRRQVARPEPAMPAPARRSR
;
A
#
# COMPACT_ATOMS: atom_id res chain seq x y z
N MET A 1 11.63 -27.51 6.41
CA MET A 1 12.45 -26.34 6.06
C MET A 1 12.97 -25.76 7.37
N ASN A 2 14.29 -25.77 7.58
CA ASN A 2 14.91 -25.29 8.81
C ASN A 2 14.65 -23.79 8.95
N VAL A 3 13.91 -23.38 9.98
CA VAL A 3 13.82 -21.97 10.38
C VAL A 3 15.17 -21.60 10.97
N SER A 4 16.03 -21.04 10.13
CA SER A 4 17.28 -20.42 10.56
C SER A 4 16.93 -19.40 11.63
N SER A 5 17.37 -19.65 12.87
CA SER A 5 17.11 -18.77 14.00
C SER A 5 17.71 -17.39 13.77
N ILE A 6 16.86 -16.39 13.49
CA ILE A 6 17.28 -15.00 13.29
C ILE A 6 17.78 -14.43 14.62
N ARG A 7 19.00 -13.88 14.65
CA ARG A 7 19.52 -13.15 15.80
C ARG A 7 18.92 -11.74 15.81
N CYS A 8 18.58 -11.24 16.99
CA CYS A 8 18.06 -9.88 17.12
C CYS A 8 19.20 -8.86 17.00
N GLU A 9 19.15 -7.99 16.00
CA GLU A 9 20.16 -6.94 15.78
C GLU A 9 20.09 -5.80 16.81
N GLU A 10 18.91 -5.53 17.38
CA GLU A 10 18.74 -4.47 18.37
C GLU A 10 19.40 -4.77 19.71
N CYS A 11 19.32 -6.03 20.18
CA CYS A 11 19.87 -6.40 21.49
C CYS A 11 21.11 -7.31 21.41
N GLY A 12 21.39 -7.93 20.26
CA GLY A 12 22.50 -8.87 20.06
C GLY A 12 22.41 -10.19 20.83
N ILE A 13 21.42 -10.35 21.73
CA ILE A 13 21.30 -11.48 22.65
C ILE A 13 20.17 -12.43 22.23
N GLY A 14 18.98 -11.87 21.96
CA GLY A 14 17.75 -12.63 21.72
C GLY A 14 17.64 -13.24 20.33
N ARG A 15 16.63 -14.10 20.16
CA ARG A 15 16.26 -14.71 18.89
C ARG A 15 14.87 -14.22 18.47
N CYS A 16 14.73 -13.87 17.20
CA CYS A 16 13.47 -13.41 16.65
C CYS A 16 12.61 -14.62 16.24
N ARG A 17 11.36 -14.65 16.70
CA ARG A 17 10.39 -15.73 16.44
C ARG A 17 9.24 -15.21 15.57
N PRO A 18 8.72 -16.03 14.65
CA PRO A 18 7.61 -15.62 13.79
C PRO A 18 6.33 -15.39 14.62
N VAL A 19 5.61 -14.34 14.27
CA VAL A 19 4.30 -13.94 14.84
C VAL A 19 3.40 -13.37 13.76
N THR A 20 2.10 -13.35 14.02
CA THR A 20 1.09 -12.75 13.15
C THR A 20 0.42 -11.60 13.86
N THR A 21 0.33 -10.44 13.21
CA THR A 21 -0.03 -9.21 13.92
C THR A 21 -0.27 -8.03 12.96
N PRO A 22 -1.05 -7.01 13.34
CA PRO A 22 -1.47 -5.99 12.38
C PRO A 22 -0.32 -5.15 11.82
N TYR A 23 -0.26 -5.01 10.48
CA TYR A 23 0.50 -3.97 9.79
C TYR A 23 -0.40 -2.77 9.53
N LEU A 24 0.06 -1.61 10.02
CA LEU A 24 -0.64 -0.33 9.90
C LEU A 24 0.24 0.62 9.09
N MET A 25 -0.31 1.19 8.02
CA MET A 25 0.42 2.17 7.22
C MET A 25 -0.50 3.32 6.83
N LYS A 26 -0.03 4.54 7.07
CA LYS A 26 -0.74 5.76 6.72
C LYS A 26 -0.56 6.06 5.23
N LEU A 27 -1.67 6.22 4.52
CA LEU A 27 -1.73 6.60 3.10
C LEU A 27 -2.48 7.93 2.97
N GLY A 28 -1.76 9.03 3.17
CA GLY A 28 -2.34 10.37 3.20
C GLY A 28 -3.33 10.52 4.36
N LYS A 29 -4.62 10.65 4.03
CA LYS A 29 -5.73 10.73 5.02
C LYS A 29 -6.33 9.36 5.38
N HIS A 30 -5.90 8.30 4.71
CA HIS A 30 -6.37 6.95 4.95
C HIS A 30 -5.35 6.15 5.76
N MET A 31 -5.82 5.08 6.40
CA MET A 31 -4.98 4.11 7.08
C MET A 31 -5.24 2.74 6.45
N LEU A 32 -4.19 2.13 5.90
CA LEU A 32 -4.21 0.74 5.51
C LEU A 32 -4.02 -0.11 6.76
N VAL A 33 -4.88 -1.11 6.92
CA VAL A 33 -4.83 -2.08 8.03
C VAL A 33 -4.80 -3.48 7.42
N MET A 34 -3.75 -4.24 7.71
CA MET A 34 -3.66 -5.66 7.39
C MET A 34 -3.56 -6.41 8.72
N PRO A 35 -4.62 -7.10 9.18
CA PRO A 35 -4.70 -7.62 10.55
C PRO A 35 -3.74 -8.79 10.81
N ASP A 36 -3.56 -9.66 9.82
CA ASP A 36 -2.83 -10.92 9.97
C ASP A 36 -1.48 -10.88 9.23
N SER A 37 -0.66 -9.86 9.50
CA SER A 37 0.61 -9.68 8.80
C SER A 37 1.75 -10.48 9.44
N PRO A 38 2.59 -11.15 8.64
CA PRO A 38 3.74 -11.90 9.14
C PRO A 38 4.83 -10.95 9.66
N ALA A 39 5.30 -11.21 10.87
CA ALA A 39 6.35 -10.45 11.52
C ALA A 39 7.22 -11.37 12.37
N TYR A 40 8.30 -10.81 12.89
CA TYR A 40 9.17 -11.47 13.86
C TYR A 40 9.27 -10.60 15.10
N VAL A 41 9.28 -11.23 16.28
CA VAL A 41 9.47 -10.57 17.58
C VAL A 41 10.63 -11.21 18.35
N CYS A 42 11.49 -10.39 18.93
CA CYS A 42 12.58 -10.83 19.79
C CYS A 42 12.03 -11.36 21.12
N ASP A 43 12.48 -12.54 21.53
CA ASP A 43 12.09 -13.19 22.79
C ASP A 43 12.72 -12.57 24.05
N ILE A 44 13.66 -11.63 23.90
CA ILE A 44 14.32 -10.92 25.00
C ILE A 44 13.90 -9.45 25.08
N CYS A 45 14.17 -8.66 24.03
CA CYS A 45 13.91 -7.21 24.06
C CYS A 45 12.55 -6.80 23.48
N GLY A 46 11.83 -7.72 22.84
CA GLY A 46 10.55 -7.43 22.22
C GLY A 46 10.63 -6.63 20.91
N ASN A 47 11.83 -6.37 20.37
CA ASN A 47 11.96 -5.73 19.05
C ASN A 47 11.17 -6.50 18.01
N ARG A 48 10.52 -5.78 17.10
CA ARG A 48 9.64 -6.34 16.09
C ARG A 48 9.83 -5.71 14.73
N PHE A 49 9.86 -6.55 13.72
CA PHE A 49 9.90 -6.15 12.31
C PHE A 49 9.00 -7.10 11.49
N PHE A 50 8.51 -6.60 10.36
CA PHE A 50 7.69 -7.40 9.46
C PHE A 50 8.57 -8.20 8.51
N ASP A 51 8.02 -9.28 7.96
CA ASP A 51 8.71 -10.10 6.97
C ASP A 51 8.98 -9.32 5.68
N ASP A 52 10.19 -9.43 5.13
CA ASP A 52 10.62 -8.64 3.97
C ASP A 52 9.84 -8.98 2.71
N GLU A 53 9.49 -10.25 2.49
CA GLU A 53 8.69 -10.67 1.33
C GLU A 53 7.29 -10.07 1.41
N PHE A 54 6.70 -10.08 2.61
CA PHE A 54 5.43 -9.41 2.86
C PHE A 54 5.51 -7.91 2.59
N LEU A 55 6.52 -7.21 3.11
CA LEU A 55 6.70 -5.77 2.89
C LEU A 55 6.85 -5.45 1.41
N ASN A 56 7.68 -6.19 0.68
CA ASN A 56 7.87 -6.02 -0.76
C ASN A 56 6.55 -6.22 -1.53
N GLY A 57 5.76 -7.23 -1.18
CA GLY A 57 4.44 -7.45 -1.77
C GLY A 57 3.47 -6.30 -1.53
N VAL A 58 3.44 -5.77 -0.31
CA VAL A 58 2.63 -4.58 0.05
C VAL A 58 3.05 -3.38 -0.79
N HIS A 59 4.34 -3.07 -0.87
CA HIS A 59 4.86 -1.96 -1.67
C HIS A 59 4.48 -2.10 -3.14
N TYR A 60 4.68 -3.28 -3.73
CA TYR A 60 4.31 -3.56 -5.12
C TYR A 60 2.81 -3.31 -5.39
N LEU A 61 1.92 -3.83 -4.53
CA LEU A 61 0.48 -3.66 -4.70
C LEU A 61 0.06 -2.18 -4.63
N LEU A 62 0.69 -1.40 -3.76
CA LEU A 62 0.41 0.04 -3.64
C LEU A 62 0.86 0.81 -4.87
N GLU A 63 2.02 0.48 -5.44
CA GLU A 63 2.49 1.07 -6.68
C GLU A 63 1.54 0.77 -7.85
N GLN A 64 1.08 -0.49 -7.97
CA GLN A 64 0.09 -0.87 -8.96
C GLN A 64 -1.22 -0.10 -8.77
N ALA A 65 -1.74 -0.03 -7.55
CA ALA A 65 -2.96 0.72 -7.23
C ALA A 65 -2.84 2.21 -7.57
N ALA A 66 -1.67 2.81 -7.31
CA ALA A 66 -1.39 4.20 -7.66
C ALA A 66 -1.34 4.41 -9.18
N ALA A 67 -0.68 3.52 -9.92
CA ALA A 67 -0.62 3.56 -11.38
C ALA A 67 -2.02 3.45 -12.00
N ASP A 68 -2.82 2.50 -11.52
CA ASP A 68 -4.20 2.27 -11.94
C ASP A 68 -5.08 3.51 -11.71
N SER A 69 -4.95 4.12 -10.53
CA SER A 69 -5.69 5.33 -10.17
C SER A 69 -5.36 6.49 -11.12
N ARG A 70 -4.06 6.70 -11.44
CA ARG A 70 -3.62 7.71 -12.41
C ARG A 70 -4.18 7.44 -13.81
N ARG A 71 -4.18 6.19 -14.26
CA ARG A 71 -4.71 5.79 -15.57
C ARG A 71 -6.22 6.04 -15.66
N ARG A 72 -6.98 5.68 -14.62
CA ARG A 72 -8.43 5.95 -14.55
C ARG A 72 -8.73 7.45 -14.55
N ALA A 73 -7.96 8.24 -13.82
CA ALA A 73 -8.10 9.70 -13.81
C ALA A 73 -7.86 10.30 -15.21
N ARG A 74 -6.80 9.90 -15.91
CA ARG A 74 -6.52 10.33 -17.29
C ARG A 74 -7.65 9.97 -18.25
N ARG A 75 -8.18 8.74 -18.17
CA ARG A 75 -9.32 8.31 -19.01
C ARG A 75 -10.57 9.17 -18.78
N ARG A 76 -10.88 9.52 -17.53
CA ARG A 76 -12.02 10.40 -17.20
C ARG A 76 -11.86 11.80 -17.78
N GLN A 77 -10.63 12.33 -17.85
CA GLN A 77 -10.37 13.64 -18.44
C GLN A 77 -10.59 13.64 -19.96
N VAL A 78 -10.12 12.62 -20.66
CA VAL A 78 -10.28 12.48 -22.12
C VAL A 78 -11.75 12.25 -22.51
N ALA A 79 -12.51 11.53 -21.69
CA ALA A 79 -13.92 11.22 -21.98
C ALA A 79 -14.89 12.38 -21.71
N ARG A 80 -14.44 13.56 -21.27
CA ARG A 80 -15.32 14.72 -21.10
C ARG A 80 -15.61 15.33 -22.48
N PRO A 81 -16.83 15.20 -23.03
CA PRO A 81 -17.16 15.85 -24.29
C PRO A 81 -17.06 17.36 -24.09
N GLU A 82 -16.53 18.09 -25.07
CA GLU A 82 -16.67 19.54 -25.10
C GLU A 82 -18.16 19.90 -24.97
N PRO A 83 -18.54 20.89 -24.13
CA PRO A 83 -19.90 21.36 -24.13
C PRO A 83 -20.23 21.87 -25.54
N ALA A 84 -21.18 21.19 -26.21
CA ALA A 84 -21.64 21.59 -27.53
C ALA A 84 -22.09 23.05 -27.46
N MET A 85 -21.41 23.92 -28.21
CA MET A 85 -21.79 25.32 -28.31
C MET A 85 -23.26 25.38 -28.77
N PRO A 86 -24.14 26.13 -28.09
CA PRO A 86 -25.52 26.26 -28.53
C PRO A 86 -25.53 26.89 -29.92
N ALA A 87 -26.22 26.23 -30.86
CA ALA A 87 -26.33 26.68 -32.24
C ALA A 87 -26.87 28.13 -32.29
N PRO A 88 -26.31 29.00 -33.14
CA PRO A 88 -26.74 30.40 -33.20
C PRO A 88 -28.20 30.47 -33.64
N ALA A 89 -29.02 31.15 -32.83
CA ALA A 89 -30.41 31.40 -33.13
C ALA A 89 -30.52 32.16 -34.46
N ARG A 90 -31.08 31.50 -35.48
CA ARG A 90 -31.47 32.14 -36.74
C ARG A 90 -32.46 33.27 -36.41
N ARG A 91 -32.01 34.51 -36.54
CA ARG A 91 -32.88 35.69 -36.47
C ARG A 91 -33.72 35.73 -37.74
N SER A 92 -35.01 35.44 -37.60
CA SER A 92 -36.03 35.67 -38.63
C SER A 92 -36.11 37.17 -38.94
N ARG A 93 -36.29 37.44 -40.23
CA ARG A 93 -36.23 38.75 -40.89
C ARG A 93 -37.47 39.61 -40.64
#